data_AF-M5PDJ5-F1
#
_entry.id   AF-M5PDJ5-F1
#
_cell.length_a   1.000
_cell.length_b   1.000
_cell.length_c   1.000
_cell.angle_alpha   90.00
_cell.angle_beta   90.00
_cell.angle_gamma   90.00
#
_symmetry.space_group_name_H-M   'P 1'
#
loop_
_entity.id
_entity.type
_entity.pdbx_description
1 polymer ?
#
loop_
_entity_poly.entity_id
_entity_poly.type
_entity_poly.pdbx_seq_one_letter_code
_entity_poly.pdbx_strand_id
1 'polypeptide(L)'
;MKNVVAVFVVLIFVLGAFGTSGPAEAVRGSRAAESGLFLEKVSGLHKDFIKGVDVSSIIALEESGVAFYNESGKKQDIFKTLKEAGVNYVRVRIWNDPYDANGNGYGGGNNDLKNAIQIGKRATANGMKLLADFHYSDFWADPAKQKAPKAWANLSFEDKKTALYRYTKQSLEAMKAAGINVGMVQVGNETNGGLAGETDWAKMSQLFNAGSQAVREADSNILVALHFTNPETSGRYAWIAETLHRHHVDYDVFASSYYPFWHGTLKNLTSVLTSVADTYGKKVMVAETSYTYTAEDGDGHENTAPKNGQTLNYPVTVQGQANAVRDVIQAVSDVGEAGIGVFYWEPAWIPVGPAHQLEKNKALWETYGSGWATSYAAEYDPEDAGKWFGGSAVDNQALFDFKGRPLPSLNVFKYVDTGTPFKN
;
A
#
# COMPACT_ATOMS: atom_id res chain seq x y z
N MET A 1 -28.35 -67.74 -12.67
CA MET A 1 -28.71 -66.97 -11.47
C MET A 1 -28.67 -67.89 -10.26
N LYS A 2 -27.56 -67.91 -9.52
CA LYS A 2 -27.39 -68.69 -8.30
C LYS A 2 -26.54 -67.88 -7.32
N ASN A 3 -27.17 -67.44 -6.23
CA ASN A 3 -26.49 -67.12 -4.97
C ASN A 3 -26.00 -68.43 -4.37
N VAL A 4 -24.75 -68.49 -3.92
CA VAL A 4 -24.35 -69.39 -2.82
C VAL A 4 -23.27 -68.68 -2.01
N VAL A 5 -23.64 -68.33 -0.79
CA VAL A 5 -22.75 -68.07 0.34
C VAL A 5 -22.24 -69.43 0.83
N ALA A 6 -20.93 -69.56 1.04
CA ALA A 6 -20.35 -70.67 1.79
C ALA A 6 -19.37 -70.11 2.83
N VAL A 7 -19.79 -70.20 4.08
CA VAL A 7 -18.98 -70.11 5.31
C VAL A 7 -18.25 -71.45 5.49
N PHE A 8 -17.04 -71.47 6.07
CA PHE A 8 -16.65 -72.34 7.22
C PHE A 8 -15.14 -72.23 7.57
N VAL A 9 -14.91 -71.79 8.83
CA VAL A 9 -14.00 -72.34 9.87
C VAL A 9 -12.46 -72.23 9.77
N VAL A 10 -11.95 -71.21 10.50
CA VAL A 10 -11.02 -71.21 11.66
C VAL A 10 -10.17 -72.47 11.95
N LEU A 11 -8.83 -72.35 12.02
CA LEU A 11 -8.02 -72.45 13.27
C LEU A 11 -6.50 -72.23 13.07
N ILE A 12 -6.00 -71.17 13.72
CA ILE A 12 -4.79 -71.01 14.57
C ILE A 12 -3.52 -71.84 14.23
N PHE A 13 -2.39 -71.15 14.00
CA PHE A 13 -1.13 -71.35 14.74
C PHE A 13 -0.18 -70.13 14.63
N VAL A 14 0.41 -69.76 15.76
CA VAL A 14 1.44 -68.73 15.95
C VAL A 14 2.82 -69.33 15.74
N LEU A 15 3.73 -68.64 15.04
CA LEU A 15 5.13 -68.35 15.42
C LEU A 15 6.00 -67.97 14.21
N GLY A 16 6.92 -67.02 14.40
CA GLY A 16 8.21 -66.97 13.70
C GLY A 16 8.45 -65.74 12.84
N ALA A 17 9.22 -64.80 13.37
CA ALA A 17 9.69 -63.58 12.72
C ALA A 17 10.60 -63.84 11.50
N PHE A 18 10.46 -63.04 10.45
CA PHE A 18 11.56 -62.48 9.64
C PHE A 18 11.02 -61.26 8.88
N GLY A 19 11.69 -60.12 9.03
CA GLY A 19 11.20 -58.82 8.58
C GLY A 19 11.46 -58.51 7.12
N THR A 20 10.71 -57.54 6.60
CA THR A 20 11.17 -56.57 5.60
C THR A 20 10.45 -55.25 5.83
N SER A 21 11.24 -54.19 6.00
CA SER A 21 10.91 -52.79 6.17
C SER A 21 9.99 -52.23 5.07
N GLY A 22 8.82 -51.73 5.46
CA GLY A 22 8.07 -50.71 4.70
C GLY A 22 8.40 -49.31 5.25
N PRO A 23 8.40 -48.26 4.41
CA PRO A 23 8.79 -46.93 4.84
C PRO A 23 7.82 -46.38 5.88
N ALA A 24 8.39 -45.87 6.97
CA ALA A 24 7.66 -45.19 8.03
C ALA A 24 6.85 -44.02 7.45
N GLU A 25 5.55 -44.01 7.69
CA GLU A 25 4.75 -42.79 7.62
C GLU A 25 5.40 -41.74 8.53
N ALA A 26 6.00 -40.73 7.91
CA ALA A 26 6.41 -39.54 8.60
C ALA A 26 5.15 -38.85 9.13
N VAL A 27 4.82 -39.11 10.40
CA VAL A 27 3.88 -38.30 11.17
C VAL A 27 4.39 -36.87 11.12
N ARG A 28 3.82 -36.05 10.22
CA ARG A 28 3.94 -34.59 10.28
C ARG A 28 3.24 -34.16 11.56
N GLY A 29 4.01 -34.03 12.64
CA GLY A 29 3.54 -33.42 13.87
C GLY A 29 2.99 -32.03 13.54
N SER A 30 1.71 -31.81 13.83
CA SER A 30 1.07 -30.49 13.74
C SER A 30 1.64 -29.59 14.83
N ARG A 31 2.80 -28.97 14.58
CA ARG A 31 3.29 -27.91 15.45
C ARG A 31 2.44 -26.68 15.21
N ALA A 32 1.79 -26.19 16.27
CA ALA A 32 1.02 -24.94 16.20
C ALA A 32 1.97 -23.77 15.91
N ALA A 33 1.63 -22.96 14.92
CA ALA A 33 2.34 -21.70 14.63
C ALA A 33 2.27 -20.78 15.85
N GLU A 34 3.36 -20.07 16.15
CA GLU A 34 3.45 -19.23 17.36
C GLU A 34 2.43 -18.07 17.39
N SER A 35 2.04 -17.56 16.22
CA SER A 35 1.08 -16.46 16.05
C SER A 35 -0.28 -16.90 15.48
N GLY A 36 -0.46 -18.20 15.18
CA GLY A 36 -1.63 -18.69 14.44
C GLY A 36 -1.66 -18.29 12.95
N LEU A 37 -0.64 -17.57 12.45
CA LEU A 37 -0.48 -17.20 11.04
C LEU A 37 0.49 -18.15 10.32
N PHE A 38 0.06 -18.69 9.17
CA PHE A 38 0.89 -19.52 8.31
C PHE A 38 1.32 -18.76 7.05
N LEU A 39 2.61 -18.64 6.82
CA LEU A 39 3.18 -17.98 5.67
C LEU A 39 4.35 -18.78 5.14
N GLU A 40 4.32 -19.03 3.84
CA GLU A 40 5.45 -19.58 3.12
C GLU A 40 6.50 -18.48 2.92
N LYS A 41 7.77 -18.84 3.16
CA LYS A 41 8.91 -17.99 2.84
C LYS A 41 8.83 -17.51 1.38
N VAL A 42 9.22 -16.27 1.11
CA VAL A 42 9.40 -15.77 -0.25
C VAL A 42 10.76 -16.25 -0.77
N SER A 43 10.74 -16.99 -1.87
CA SER A 43 11.98 -17.50 -2.47
C SER A 43 12.69 -16.38 -3.23
N GLY A 44 14.03 -16.31 -3.10
CA GLY A 44 14.83 -15.29 -3.78
C GLY A 44 14.75 -13.87 -3.21
N LEU A 45 14.02 -13.64 -2.10
CA LEU A 45 13.86 -12.31 -1.53
C LEU A 45 15.20 -11.70 -1.11
N HIS A 46 15.54 -10.53 -1.67
CA HIS A 46 16.73 -9.78 -1.29
C HIS A 46 16.64 -9.27 0.15
N LYS A 47 17.76 -9.26 0.88
CA LYS A 47 17.81 -8.81 2.28
C LYS A 47 17.39 -7.36 2.47
N ASP A 48 17.67 -6.52 1.48
CA ASP A 48 17.39 -5.09 1.50
C ASP A 48 16.04 -4.74 0.82
N PHE A 49 15.17 -5.73 0.59
CA PHE A 49 13.86 -5.51 -0.01
C PHE A 49 13.03 -4.51 0.80
N ILE A 50 12.43 -3.54 0.10
CA ILE A 50 11.62 -2.50 0.72
C ILE A 50 10.28 -3.10 1.15
N LYS A 51 10.00 -2.99 2.44
CA LYS A 51 8.78 -3.42 3.12
C LYS A 51 8.13 -2.17 3.70
N GLY A 52 7.37 -1.50 2.85
CA GLY A 52 6.80 -0.20 3.11
C GLY A 52 5.35 -0.25 3.55
N VAL A 53 4.92 0.81 4.23
CA VAL A 53 3.50 1.10 4.48
C VAL A 53 3.20 2.57 4.22
N ASP A 54 2.03 2.88 3.69
CA ASP A 54 1.47 4.24 3.71
C ASP A 54 0.52 4.37 4.90
N VAL A 55 0.79 5.28 5.83
CA VAL A 55 -0.07 5.55 6.99
C VAL A 55 -0.45 7.03 7.07
N SER A 56 -0.69 7.66 5.92
CA SER A 56 -0.85 9.11 5.88
C SER A 56 -2.07 9.61 6.67
N SER A 57 -3.12 8.79 6.81
CA SER A 57 -4.28 9.10 7.65
C SER A 57 -3.97 9.25 9.15
N ILE A 58 -2.79 8.80 9.62
CA ILE A 58 -2.49 8.61 11.05
C ILE A 58 -2.67 9.85 11.91
N ILE A 59 -2.31 11.04 11.41
CA ILE A 59 -2.39 12.28 12.18
C ILE A 59 -3.87 12.64 12.45
N ALA A 60 -4.70 12.63 11.41
CA ALA A 60 -6.12 12.93 11.54
C ALA A 60 -6.86 11.90 12.43
N LEU A 61 -6.47 10.62 12.37
CA LEU A 61 -7.00 9.58 13.24
C LEU A 61 -6.63 9.81 14.71
N GLU A 62 -5.37 10.12 15.00
CA GLU A 62 -4.90 10.42 16.35
C GLU A 62 -5.60 11.67 16.93
N GLU A 63 -5.80 12.71 16.12
CA GLU A 63 -6.56 13.91 16.48
C GLU A 63 -8.05 13.60 16.72
N SER A 64 -8.60 12.60 16.02
CA SER A 64 -9.96 12.07 16.24
C SER A 64 -10.07 11.17 17.48
N GLY A 65 -8.97 10.96 18.22
CA GLY A 65 -8.93 10.16 19.44
C GLY A 65 -8.68 8.66 19.24
N VAL A 66 -8.38 8.23 18.01
CA VAL A 66 -7.99 6.85 17.72
C VAL A 66 -6.66 6.53 18.42
N ALA A 67 -6.53 5.30 18.91
CA ALA A 67 -5.32 4.83 19.59
C ALA A 67 -4.92 3.45 19.07
N PHE A 68 -3.61 3.24 18.95
CA PHE A 68 -3.02 1.97 18.53
C PHE A 68 -2.29 1.30 19.69
N TYR A 69 -2.19 -0.02 19.59
CA TYR A 69 -1.63 -0.90 20.60
C TYR A 69 -0.55 -1.79 20.00
N ASN A 70 0.22 -2.46 20.85
CA ASN A 70 1.12 -3.53 20.44
C ASN A 70 0.53 -4.92 20.74
N GLU A 71 1.28 -5.97 20.41
CA GLU A 71 0.92 -7.38 20.65
C GLU A 71 0.58 -7.67 22.12
N SER A 72 1.16 -6.94 23.08
CA SER A 72 0.86 -7.07 24.51
C SER A 72 -0.43 -6.34 24.94
N GLY A 73 -1.15 -5.73 24.01
CA GLY A 73 -2.36 -4.94 24.29
C GLY A 73 -2.08 -3.59 24.97
N LYS A 74 -0.85 -3.09 24.93
CA LYS A 74 -0.47 -1.79 25.52
C LYS A 74 -0.47 -0.71 24.46
N LYS A 75 -1.00 0.49 24.80
CA LYS A 75 -0.98 1.65 23.90
C LYS A 75 0.46 1.96 23.51
N GLN A 76 0.73 2.04 22.20
CA GLN A 76 2.07 2.24 21.65
C GLN A 76 1.98 3.10 20.39
N ASP A 77 3.01 3.92 20.14
CA ASP A 77 3.15 4.61 18.85
C ASP A 77 3.18 3.57 17.72
N ILE A 78 2.27 3.72 16.74
CA ILE A 78 2.15 2.81 15.61
C ILE A 78 3.47 2.66 14.85
N PHE A 79 4.30 3.71 14.74
CA PHE A 79 5.58 3.64 14.03
C PHE A 79 6.56 2.66 14.70
N LYS A 80 6.49 2.55 16.02
CA LYS A 80 7.27 1.56 16.77
C LYS A 80 6.72 0.14 16.53
N THR A 81 5.40 -0.03 16.56
CA THR A 81 4.76 -1.33 16.24
C THR A 81 5.09 -1.78 14.82
N LEU A 82 5.07 -0.87 13.83
CA LEU A 82 5.46 -1.15 12.44
C LEU A 82 6.93 -1.57 12.34
N LYS A 83 7.83 -0.87 13.05
CA LYS A 83 9.25 -1.26 13.09
C LYS A 83 9.45 -2.66 13.67
N GLU A 84 8.78 -2.97 14.78
CA GLU A 84 8.79 -4.30 15.41
C GLU A 84 8.16 -5.40 14.52
N ALA A 85 7.30 -4.99 13.58
CA ALA A 85 6.72 -5.86 12.56
C ALA A 85 7.64 -6.11 11.35
N GLY A 86 8.79 -5.43 11.25
CA GLY A 86 9.75 -5.59 10.15
C GLY A 86 9.60 -4.57 9.01
N VAL A 87 8.73 -3.57 9.16
CA VAL A 87 8.61 -2.46 8.21
C VAL A 87 9.90 -1.62 8.22
N ASN A 88 10.37 -1.23 7.04
CA ASN A 88 11.61 -0.47 6.86
C ASN A 88 11.42 0.84 6.07
N TYR A 89 10.21 1.10 5.58
CA TYR A 89 9.84 2.31 4.85
C TYR A 89 8.44 2.79 5.23
N VAL A 90 8.25 4.11 5.21
CA VAL A 90 6.93 4.75 5.31
C VAL A 90 6.73 5.60 4.07
N ARG A 91 5.57 5.45 3.42
CA ARG A 91 5.09 6.37 2.39
C ARG A 91 4.14 7.39 3.01
N VAL A 92 4.18 8.62 2.50
CA VAL A 92 3.23 9.66 2.86
C VAL A 92 2.78 10.44 1.63
N ARG A 93 1.47 10.51 1.40
CA ARG A 93 0.87 11.39 0.37
C ARG A 93 0.94 12.85 0.80
N ILE A 94 1.10 13.75 -0.17
CA ILE A 94 1.27 15.18 0.05
C ILE A 94 0.44 15.93 -0.99
N TRP A 95 -0.56 16.66 -0.47
CA TRP A 95 -1.35 17.64 -1.18
C TRP A 95 -0.79 19.04 -0.97
N ASN A 96 -0.99 19.89 -1.97
CA ASN A 96 -0.49 21.25 -1.98
C ASN A 96 -1.20 22.12 -0.94
N ASP A 97 -2.52 22.18 -1.01
CA ASP A 97 -3.38 22.93 -0.11
C ASP A 97 -4.74 22.22 0.08
N PRO A 98 -4.82 21.17 0.92
CA PRO A 98 -6.01 20.35 1.09
C PRO A 98 -7.08 21.00 1.99
N TYR A 99 -7.32 22.29 1.80
CA TYR A 99 -8.23 23.10 2.59
C TYR A 99 -9.05 24.03 1.68
N ASP A 100 -10.25 24.40 2.15
CA ASP A 100 -11.04 25.47 1.57
C ASP A 100 -10.50 26.86 1.96
N ALA A 101 -11.10 27.92 1.42
CA ALA A 101 -10.70 29.31 1.73
C ALA A 101 -10.84 29.71 3.21
N ASN A 102 -11.61 28.95 4.01
CA ASN A 102 -11.81 29.18 5.43
C ASN A 102 -10.87 28.34 6.30
N GLY A 103 -10.05 27.47 5.70
CA GLY A 103 -9.16 26.56 6.39
C GLY A 103 -9.83 25.25 6.84
N ASN A 104 -11.01 24.91 6.31
CA ASN A 104 -11.64 23.62 6.56
C ASN A 104 -10.96 22.55 5.69
N GLY A 105 -10.49 21.48 6.31
CA GLY A 105 -9.77 20.42 5.61
C GLY A 105 -10.68 19.57 4.72
N TYR A 106 -10.20 19.20 3.54
CA TYR A 106 -10.92 18.36 2.57
C TYR A 106 -11.07 16.90 3.02
N GLY A 107 -10.47 16.51 4.13
CA GLY A 107 -10.48 15.13 4.62
C GLY A 107 -9.35 14.30 4.04
N GLY A 108 -9.54 13.00 4.01
CA GLY A 108 -8.54 12.05 3.51
C GLY A 108 -7.23 12.07 4.30
N GLY A 109 -7.25 12.55 5.55
CA GLY A 109 -6.09 12.78 6.39
C GLY A 109 -5.54 14.21 6.41
N ASN A 110 -6.08 15.12 5.59
CA ASN A 110 -5.61 16.51 5.44
C ASN A 110 -4.09 16.58 5.23
N ASN A 111 -3.59 15.77 4.29
CA ASN A 111 -2.17 15.49 4.15
C ASN A 111 -1.40 16.60 3.43
N ASP A 112 -1.08 17.67 4.14
CA ASP A 112 -0.18 18.72 3.70
C ASP A 112 1.31 18.42 4.03
N LEU A 113 2.21 19.34 3.66
CA LEU A 113 3.64 19.23 3.99
C LEU A 113 3.89 19.18 5.51
N LYS A 114 3.09 19.86 6.32
CA LYS A 114 3.24 19.88 7.78
C LYS A 114 3.00 18.48 8.34
N ASN A 115 1.91 17.82 7.94
CA ASN A 115 1.59 16.46 8.34
C ASN A 115 2.61 15.45 7.79
N ALA A 116 3.09 15.64 6.56
CA ALA A 116 4.18 14.84 6.00
C ALA A 116 5.48 14.93 6.83
N ILE A 117 5.83 16.13 7.33
CA ILE A 117 6.98 16.32 8.23
C ILE A 117 6.76 15.62 9.58
N GLN A 118 5.56 15.68 10.15
CA GLN A 118 5.24 14.96 11.40
C GLN A 118 5.44 13.44 11.25
N ILE A 119 4.89 12.87 10.17
CA ILE A 119 5.02 11.46 9.83
C ILE A 119 6.49 11.08 9.56
N GLY A 120 7.21 11.88 8.75
CA GLY A 120 8.60 11.63 8.40
C GLY A 120 9.54 11.66 9.60
N LYS A 121 9.30 12.54 10.58
CA LYS A 121 10.05 12.54 11.85
C LYS A 121 9.85 11.25 12.63
N ARG A 122 8.60 10.77 12.75
CA ARG A 122 8.27 9.51 13.45
C ARG A 122 8.84 8.28 12.75
N ALA A 123 8.79 8.26 11.42
CA ALA A 123 9.43 7.21 10.61
C ALA A 123 10.95 7.16 10.85
N THR A 124 11.61 8.32 10.75
CA THR A 124 13.06 8.42 10.95
C THR A 124 13.48 8.03 12.36
N ALA A 125 12.73 8.49 13.38
CA ALA A 125 12.99 8.15 14.79
C ALA A 125 12.88 6.63 15.07
N ASN A 126 12.12 5.90 14.27
CA ASN A 126 11.99 4.44 14.34
C ASN A 126 12.87 3.70 13.31
N GLY A 127 13.82 4.38 12.67
CA GLY A 127 14.76 3.78 11.74
C GLY A 127 14.09 3.22 10.48
N MET A 128 13.08 3.92 9.97
CA MET A 128 12.44 3.68 8.68
C MET A 128 12.73 4.86 7.74
N LYS A 129 12.93 4.58 6.45
CA LYS A 129 13.07 5.63 5.43
C LYS A 129 11.71 6.20 5.04
N LEU A 130 11.69 7.42 4.50
CA LEU A 130 10.48 8.04 3.96
C LEU A 130 10.44 7.94 2.42
N LEU A 131 9.28 7.61 1.87
CA LEU A 131 8.85 7.89 0.51
C LEU A 131 7.89 9.08 0.56
N ALA A 132 8.31 10.24 0.05
CA ALA A 132 7.46 11.42 -0.07
C ALA A 132 6.71 11.37 -1.40
N ASP A 133 5.38 11.24 -1.35
CA ASP A 133 4.53 11.14 -2.52
C ASP A 133 3.80 12.45 -2.78
N PHE A 134 4.29 13.19 -3.77
CA PHE A 134 3.66 14.43 -4.18
C PHE A 134 2.57 14.15 -5.20
N HIS A 135 1.32 14.38 -4.81
CA HIS A 135 0.18 14.27 -5.72
C HIS A 135 0.15 15.40 -6.74
N TYR A 136 0.76 16.55 -6.42
CA TYR A 136 0.67 17.78 -7.21
C TYR A 136 -0.78 18.16 -7.53
N SER A 137 -1.61 18.08 -6.50
CA SER A 137 -3.04 18.38 -6.45
C SER A 137 -3.38 18.82 -5.02
N ASP A 138 -4.52 19.46 -4.82
CA ASP A 138 -5.01 19.78 -3.47
C ASP A 138 -5.81 18.63 -2.85
N PHE A 139 -6.11 17.59 -3.62
CA PHE A 139 -6.83 16.42 -3.12
C PHE A 139 -6.44 15.14 -3.88
N TRP A 140 -7.20 14.06 -3.70
CA TRP A 140 -6.93 12.76 -4.32
C TRP A 140 -6.52 12.88 -5.79
N ALA A 141 -5.40 12.23 -6.12
CA ALA A 141 -4.88 12.15 -7.49
C ALA A 141 -4.83 10.67 -7.88
N ASP A 142 -5.56 10.30 -8.93
CA ASP A 142 -5.77 8.93 -9.41
C ASP A 142 -5.97 8.95 -10.95
N PRO A 143 -6.28 7.83 -11.63
CA PRO A 143 -6.45 7.82 -13.08
C PRO A 143 -7.51 8.78 -13.63
N ALA A 144 -8.54 9.10 -12.84
CA ALA A 144 -9.63 9.99 -13.23
C ALA A 144 -9.43 11.43 -12.72
N LYS A 145 -8.78 11.59 -11.57
CA LYS A 145 -8.59 12.88 -10.90
C LYS A 145 -7.12 13.29 -10.94
N GLN A 146 -6.79 14.31 -11.72
CA GLN A 146 -5.43 14.88 -11.79
C GLN A 146 -5.49 16.41 -11.76
N LYS A 147 -6.36 16.98 -10.91
CA LYS A 147 -6.67 18.41 -10.90
C LYS A 147 -5.46 19.22 -10.41
N ALA A 148 -5.19 20.35 -11.08
CA ALA A 148 -4.14 21.27 -10.65
C ALA A 148 -4.45 21.85 -9.26
N PRO A 149 -3.47 22.07 -8.39
CA PRO A 149 -3.64 22.83 -7.15
C PRO A 149 -4.34 24.16 -7.42
N LYS A 150 -5.17 24.64 -6.49
CA LYS A 150 -5.89 25.92 -6.59
C LYS A 150 -4.95 27.06 -6.94
N ALA A 151 -3.78 27.09 -6.30
CA ALA A 151 -2.73 28.09 -6.53
C ALA A 151 -2.17 28.08 -7.97
N TRP A 152 -2.32 26.98 -8.72
CA TRP A 152 -1.76 26.81 -10.06
C TRP A 152 -2.83 26.82 -11.17
N ALA A 153 -4.11 26.97 -10.81
CA ALA A 153 -5.23 26.80 -11.73
C ALA A 153 -5.17 27.71 -12.97
N ASN A 154 -4.69 28.94 -12.81
CA ASN A 154 -4.63 29.96 -13.87
C ASN A 154 -3.20 30.28 -14.32
N LEU A 155 -2.21 29.45 -13.95
CA LEU A 155 -0.83 29.65 -14.39
C LEU A 155 -0.67 29.20 -15.84
N SER A 156 0.24 29.88 -16.56
CA SER A 156 0.75 29.35 -17.83
C SER A 156 1.46 28.01 -17.58
N PHE A 157 1.63 27.19 -18.63
CA PHE A 157 2.34 25.92 -18.48
C PHE A 157 3.78 26.11 -17.95
N GLU A 158 4.50 27.14 -18.41
CA GLU A 158 5.87 27.42 -17.97
C GLU A 158 5.93 27.86 -16.49
N ASP A 159 4.96 28.68 -16.06
CA ASP A 159 4.86 29.10 -14.66
C ASP A 159 4.45 27.92 -13.76
N LYS A 160 3.53 27.06 -14.21
CA LYS A 160 3.11 25.85 -13.51
C LYS A 160 4.28 24.87 -13.35
N LYS A 161 5.05 24.63 -14.40
CA LYS A 161 6.27 23.81 -14.36
C LYS A 161 7.29 24.33 -13.35
N THR A 162 7.49 25.65 -13.35
CA THR A 162 8.37 26.32 -12.37
C THR A 162 7.82 26.23 -10.95
N ALA A 163 6.51 26.37 -10.76
CA ALA A 163 5.85 26.25 -9.46
C ALA A 163 5.97 24.83 -8.89
N LEU A 164 5.81 23.80 -9.73
CA LEU A 164 6.00 22.41 -9.37
C LEU A 164 7.43 22.17 -8.89
N TYR A 165 8.44 22.52 -9.70
CA TYR A 165 9.85 22.41 -9.30
C TYR A 165 10.13 23.09 -7.95
N ARG A 166 9.64 24.33 -7.77
CA ARG A 166 9.86 25.08 -6.52
C ARG A 166 9.17 24.43 -5.33
N TYR A 167 7.94 23.95 -5.50
CA TYR A 167 7.20 23.30 -4.43
C TYR A 167 7.89 22.00 -3.98
N THR A 168 8.34 21.17 -4.92
CA THR A 168 9.10 19.94 -4.62
C THR A 168 10.40 20.30 -3.88
N LYS A 169 11.15 21.27 -4.39
CA LYS A 169 12.43 21.69 -3.80
C LYS A 169 12.28 22.19 -2.37
N GLN A 170 11.35 23.14 -2.15
CA GLN A 170 11.10 23.71 -0.83
C GLN A 170 10.57 22.67 0.17
N SER A 171 9.72 21.76 -0.29
CA SER A 171 9.22 20.66 0.54
C SER A 171 10.34 19.73 1.00
N LEU A 172 11.24 19.35 0.09
CA LEU A 172 12.40 18.50 0.42
C LEU A 172 13.41 19.22 1.32
N GLU A 173 13.67 20.50 1.09
CA GLU A 173 14.49 21.33 1.97
C GLU A 173 13.91 21.39 3.39
N ALA A 174 12.59 21.55 3.52
CA ALA A 174 11.91 21.54 4.81
C ALA A 174 12.00 20.18 5.51
N MET A 175 11.82 19.07 4.77
CA MET A 175 11.98 17.72 5.33
C MET A 175 13.43 17.45 5.77
N LYS A 176 14.41 17.88 4.98
CA LYS A 176 15.84 17.75 5.30
C LYS A 176 16.21 18.58 6.54
N ALA A 177 15.71 19.81 6.63
CA ALA A 177 15.88 20.65 7.82
C ALA A 177 15.23 20.05 9.07
N ALA A 178 14.16 19.27 8.90
CA ALA A 178 13.52 18.51 9.96
C ALA A 178 14.27 17.21 10.35
N GLY A 179 15.40 16.89 9.70
CA GLY A 179 16.22 15.71 9.97
C GLY A 179 15.61 14.40 9.46
N ILE A 180 14.73 14.47 8.46
CA ILE A 180 14.01 13.29 7.94
C ILE A 180 14.90 12.52 6.95
N ASN A 181 14.94 11.19 7.10
CA ASN A 181 15.63 10.29 6.19
C ASN A 181 14.76 9.97 4.96
N VAL A 182 14.68 10.92 4.02
CA VAL A 182 14.01 10.73 2.73
C VAL A 182 14.85 9.80 1.87
N GLY A 183 14.32 8.64 1.52
CA GLY A 183 15.02 7.67 0.66
C GLY A 183 14.45 7.58 -0.76
N MET A 184 13.22 8.05 -0.97
CA MET A 184 12.56 8.04 -2.27
C MET A 184 11.55 9.19 -2.36
N VAL A 185 11.34 9.71 -3.56
CA VAL A 185 10.30 10.69 -3.87
C VAL A 185 9.49 10.20 -5.05
N GLN A 186 8.17 10.23 -4.92
CA GLN A 186 7.25 9.93 -6.01
C GLN A 186 6.76 11.24 -6.63
N VAL A 187 6.96 11.37 -7.95
CA VAL A 187 6.62 12.58 -8.71
C VAL A 187 5.28 12.35 -9.41
N GLY A 188 4.19 12.58 -8.68
CA GLY A 188 2.81 12.33 -9.12
C GLY A 188 2.31 10.95 -8.69
N ASN A 189 1.01 10.86 -8.39
CA ASN A 189 0.33 9.63 -7.99
C ASN A 189 -0.58 9.11 -9.10
N GLU A 190 -0.43 7.83 -9.48
CA GLU A 190 -1.25 7.14 -10.49
C GLU A 190 -1.52 7.97 -11.76
N THR A 191 -0.45 8.55 -12.32
CA THR A 191 -0.48 9.54 -13.41
C THR A 191 -0.73 8.91 -14.79
N ASN A 192 -1.73 8.03 -14.87
CA ASN A 192 -2.08 7.27 -16.08
C ASN A 192 -2.55 8.15 -17.24
N GLY A 193 -3.10 9.32 -16.96
CA GLY A 193 -3.68 10.21 -17.97
C GLY A 193 -3.50 11.70 -17.72
N GLY A 194 -2.85 12.08 -16.61
CA GLY A 194 -2.60 13.48 -16.32
C GLY A 194 -1.70 13.72 -15.12
N LEU A 195 -1.30 14.98 -14.94
CA LEU A 195 -0.55 15.49 -13.80
C LEU A 195 -0.79 17.00 -13.66
N ALA A 196 -1.19 17.47 -12.48
CA ALA A 196 -1.38 18.90 -12.18
C ALA A 196 -2.23 19.66 -13.25
N GLY A 197 -3.29 19.02 -13.72
CA GLY A 197 -4.23 19.52 -14.73
C GLY A 197 -3.77 19.38 -16.18
N GLU A 198 -2.56 18.90 -16.43
CA GLU A 198 -2.07 18.60 -17.79
C GLU A 198 -2.36 17.16 -18.17
N THR A 199 -2.80 16.92 -19.41
CA THR A 199 -3.08 15.58 -19.97
C THR A 199 -2.25 15.25 -21.21
N ASP A 200 -1.51 16.23 -21.73
CA ASP A 200 -0.57 16.06 -22.83
C ASP A 200 0.74 15.46 -22.31
N TRP A 201 1.09 14.26 -22.80
CA TRP A 201 2.28 13.53 -22.35
C TRP A 201 3.60 14.27 -22.56
N ALA A 202 3.69 15.17 -23.53
CA ALA A 202 4.88 16.02 -23.69
C ALA A 202 5.01 17.05 -22.56
N LYS A 203 3.87 17.58 -22.07
CA LYS A 203 3.81 18.50 -20.92
C LYS A 203 3.98 17.76 -19.60
N MET A 204 3.32 16.61 -19.43
CA MET A 204 3.51 15.75 -18.26
C MET A 204 4.98 15.35 -18.12
N SER A 205 5.66 14.97 -19.20
CA SER A 205 7.08 14.62 -19.18
C SER A 205 7.98 15.78 -18.72
N GLN A 206 7.65 17.01 -19.10
CA GLN A 206 8.34 18.20 -18.60
C GLN A 206 8.04 18.48 -17.11
N LEU A 207 6.82 18.21 -16.64
CA LEU A 207 6.48 18.29 -15.21
C LEU A 207 7.18 17.21 -14.39
N PHE A 208 7.25 15.97 -14.88
CA PHE A 208 8.02 14.89 -14.27
C PHE A 208 9.49 15.28 -14.13
N ASN A 209 10.10 15.83 -15.20
CA ASN A 209 11.47 16.31 -15.15
C ASN A 209 11.66 17.50 -14.21
N ALA A 210 10.69 18.41 -14.10
CA ALA A 210 10.74 19.52 -13.14
C ALA A 210 10.75 19.02 -11.69
N GLY A 211 9.89 18.06 -11.35
CA GLY A 211 9.90 17.42 -10.03
C GLY A 211 11.17 16.61 -9.79
N SER A 212 11.61 15.83 -10.78
CA SER A 212 12.85 15.04 -10.72
C SER A 212 14.08 15.92 -10.50
N GLN A 213 14.19 17.04 -11.23
CA GLN A 213 15.28 17.99 -11.07
C GLN A 213 15.38 18.51 -9.62
N ALA A 214 14.25 18.86 -9.00
CA ALA A 214 14.22 19.29 -7.61
C ALA A 214 14.72 18.19 -6.65
N VAL A 215 14.38 16.93 -6.91
CA VAL A 215 14.87 15.78 -6.14
C VAL A 215 16.38 15.61 -6.31
N ARG A 216 16.88 15.63 -7.55
CA ARG A 216 18.32 15.50 -7.86
C ARG A 216 19.16 16.59 -7.19
N GLU A 217 18.66 17.83 -7.16
CA GLU A 217 19.34 18.95 -6.51
C GLU A 217 19.31 18.85 -4.97
N ALA A 218 18.31 18.19 -4.38
CA ALA A 218 18.19 18.04 -2.93
C ALA A 218 19.16 17.00 -2.36
N ASP A 219 19.25 15.83 -3.02
CA ASP A 219 20.18 14.74 -2.71
C ASP A 219 20.22 13.71 -3.86
N SER A 220 21.40 13.41 -4.39
CA SER A 220 21.57 12.45 -5.48
C SER A 220 21.33 11.00 -5.09
N ASN A 221 21.21 10.68 -3.80
CA ASN A 221 20.90 9.33 -3.31
C ASN A 221 19.39 9.06 -3.22
N ILE A 222 18.54 10.09 -3.33
CA ILE A 222 17.09 9.91 -3.32
C ILE A 222 16.66 9.32 -4.65
N LEU A 223 15.95 8.19 -4.58
CA LEU A 223 15.35 7.57 -5.76
C LEU A 223 14.15 8.40 -6.23
N VAL A 224 14.08 8.69 -7.53
CA VAL A 224 12.93 9.31 -8.18
C VAL A 224 12.01 8.22 -8.73
N ALA A 225 10.78 8.15 -8.23
CA ALA A 225 9.76 7.22 -8.67
C ALA A 225 8.66 7.92 -9.47
N LEU A 226 8.16 7.25 -10.51
CA LEU A 226 6.93 7.62 -11.22
C LEU A 226 5.89 6.52 -11.01
N HIS A 227 4.67 6.91 -10.64
CA HIS A 227 3.63 5.99 -10.23
C HIS A 227 2.48 5.91 -11.24
N PHE A 228 2.17 4.67 -11.63
CA PHE A 228 1.08 4.31 -12.52
C PHE A 228 0.26 3.16 -11.94
N THR A 229 -0.89 2.87 -12.54
CA THR A 229 -1.81 1.82 -12.06
C THR A 229 -2.45 1.07 -13.23
N ASN A 230 -3.34 0.12 -12.93
CA ASN A 230 -3.99 -0.75 -13.89
C ASN A 230 -3.02 -1.53 -14.81
N PRO A 231 -2.12 -2.36 -14.23
CA PRO A 231 -1.16 -3.18 -14.96
C PRO A 231 -1.80 -4.26 -15.86
N GLU A 232 -3.07 -4.60 -15.65
CA GLU A 232 -3.85 -5.57 -16.43
C GLU A 232 -4.20 -5.09 -17.83
N THR A 233 -4.15 -3.77 -18.09
CA THR A 233 -4.48 -3.23 -19.40
C THR A 233 -3.36 -3.53 -20.40
N SER A 234 -3.69 -4.37 -21.38
CA SER A 234 -2.76 -4.84 -22.42
C SER A 234 -1.94 -3.70 -23.03
N GLY A 235 -0.62 -3.78 -22.89
CA GLY A 235 0.34 -2.84 -23.48
C GLY A 235 0.45 -1.48 -22.79
N ARG A 236 -0.33 -1.17 -21.73
CA ARG A 236 -0.29 0.15 -21.08
C ARG A 236 1.10 0.53 -20.59
N TYR A 237 1.72 -0.30 -19.74
CA TYR A 237 3.02 0.05 -19.17
C TYR A 237 4.14 0.05 -20.20
N ALA A 238 4.07 -0.81 -21.22
CA ALA A 238 5.02 -0.77 -22.34
C ALA A 238 4.94 0.57 -23.08
N TRP A 239 3.71 1.05 -23.36
CA TRP A 239 3.50 2.35 -24.00
C TRP A 239 3.91 3.53 -23.12
N ILE A 240 3.61 3.49 -21.82
CA ILE A 240 4.02 4.55 -20.88
C ILE A 240 5.54 4.61 -20.79
N ALA A 241 6.22 3.48 -20.57
CA ALA A 241 7.66 3.45 -20.42
C ALA A 241 8.40 3.92 -21.69
N GLU A 242 7.92 3.53 -22.87
CA GLU A 242 8.41 4.06 -24.16
C GLU A 242 8.20 5.57 -24.28
N THR A 243 7.03 6.07 -23.85
CA THR A 243 6.72 7.50 -23.90
C THR A 243 7.60 8.32 -22.96
N LEU A 244 7.88 7.81 -21.76
CA LEU A 244 8.82 8.42 -20.81
C LEU A 244 10.25 8.44 -21.39
N HIS A 245 10.69 7.33 -22.00
CA HIS A 245 11.99 7.24 -22.65
C HIS A 245 12.14 8.24 -23.79
N ARG A 246 11.15 8.32 -24.69
CA ARG A 246 11.14 9.24 -25.83
C ARG A 246 11.21 10.72 -25.42
N HIS A 247 10.59 11.07 -24.30
CA HIS A 247 10.64 12.43 -23.76
C HIS A 247 11.80 12.66 -22.79
N HIS A 248 12.71 11.70 -22.65
CA HIS A 248 13.91 11.80 -21.81
C HIS A 248 13.57 12.15 -20.36
N VAL A 249 12.56 11.48 -19.80
CA VAL A 249 12.19 11.66 -18.39
C VAL A 249 13.24 11.00 -17.50
N ASP A 250 13.86 11.77 -16.60
CA ASP A 250 14.81 11.28 -15.60
C ASP A 250 14.06 10.74 -14.39
N TYR A 251 14.10 9.42 -14.22
CA TYR A 251 13.56 8.70 -13.07
C TYR A 251 14.28 7.36 -12.88
N ASP A 252 14.24 6.83 -11.66
CA ASP A 252 14.92 5.60 -11.26
C ASP A 252 13.96 4.41 -11.15
N VAL A 253 12.74 4.65 -10.67
CA VAL A 253 11.76 3.61 -10.31
C VAL A 253 10.46 3.77 -11.09
N PHE A 254 10.06 2.75 -11.84
CA PHE A 254 8.71 2.62 -12.38
C PHE A 254 7.82 1.91 -11.34
N ALA A 255 6.95 2.66 -10.68
CA ALA A 255 6.10 2.15 -9.62
C ALA A 255 4.69 1.82 -10.13
N SER A 256 4.09 0.78 -9.56
CA SER A 256 2.75 0.31 -9.92
C SER A 256 1.86 0.17 -8.69
N SER A 257 0.61 0.60 -8.77
CA SER A 257 -0.45 0.10 -7.86
C SER A 257 -0.87 -1.30 -8.27
N TYR A 258 -1.08 -2.17 -7.28
CA TYR A 258 -1.63 -3.50 -7.48
C TYR A 258 -2.68 -3.83 -6.43
N TYR A 259 -3.95 -3.69 -6.79
CA TYR A 259 -5.08 -4.15 -6.02
C TYR A 259 -5.67 -5.40 -6.68
N PRO A 260 -5.59 -6.59 -6.05
CA PRO A 260 -5.98 -7.85 -6.68
C PRO A 260 -7.48 -7.92 -7.06
N PHE A 261 -8.29 -7.00 -6.53
CA PHE A 261 -9.70 -6.86 -6.85
C PHE A 261 -9.95 -6.58 -8.35
N TRP A 262 -9.06 -5.82 -8.98
CA TRP A 262 -9.23 -5.30 -10.35
C TRP A 262 -8.00 -5.45 -11.24
N HIS A 263 -6.79 -5.51 -10.68
CA HIS A 263 -5.54 -5.33 -11.42
C HIS A 263 -4.98 -6.61 -12.07
N GLY A 264 -5.85 -7.57 -12.35
CA GLY A 264 -5.50 -8.82 -13.03
C GLY A 264 -4.68 -9.77 -12.16
N THR A 265 -3.77 -10.52 -12.79
CA THR A 265 -3.02 -11.60 -12.13
C THR A 265 -1.62 -11.16 -11.71
N LEU A 266 -1.09 -11.79 -10.66
CA LEU A 266 0.30 -11.59 -10.22
C LEU A 266 1.32 -11.95 -11.30
N LYS A 267 1.05 -13.01 -12.10
CA LYS A 267 1.88 -13.36 -13.24
C LYS A 267 1.96 -12.23 -14.26
N ASN A 268 0.82 -11.57 -14.54
CA ASN A 268 0.82 -10.39 -15.40
C ASN A 268 1.65 -9.27 -14.77
N LEU A 269 1.44 -8.95 -13.48
CA LEU A 269 2.20 -7.93 -12.76
C LEU A 269 3.71 -8.14 -12.89
N THR A 270 4.23 -9.33 -12.56
CA THR A 270 5.64 -9.67 -12.74
C THR A 270 6.07 -9.46 -14.18
N SER A 271 5.33 -10.02 -15.14
CA SER A 271 5.68 -9.93 -16.57
C SER A 271 5.78 -8.49 -17.07
N VAL A 272 4.82 -7.63 -16.70
CA VAL A 272 4.78 -6.25 -17.19
C VAL A 272 5.87 -5.40 -16.55
N LEU A 273 6.16 -5.61 -15.27
CA LEU A 273 7.25 -4.91 -14.58
C LEU A 273 8.63 -5.38 -15.05
N THR A 274 8.82 -6.67 -15.27
CA THR A 274 10.05 -7.22 -15.89
C THR A 274 10.30 -6.59 -17.26
N SER A 275 9.26 -6.46 -18.10
CA SER A 275 9.42 -5.83 -19.42
C SER A 275 9.91 -4.38 -19.33
N VAL A 276 9.44 -3.60 -18.36
CA VAL A 276 9.91 -2.22 -18.15
C VAL A 276 11.35 -2.22 -17.63
N ALA A 277 11.66 -3.10 -16.67
CA ALA A 277 13.00 -3.21 -16.09
C ALA A 277 14.05 -3.57 -17.15
N ASP A 278 13.82 -4.62 -17.93
CA ASP A 278 14.78 -5.13 -18.91
C ASP A 278 14.96 -4.18 -20.09
N THR A 279 13.89 -3.51 -20.55
CA THR A 279 13.94 -2.64 -21.73
C THR A 279 14.58 -1.28 -21.42
N TYR A 280 14.30 -0.71 -20.24
CA TYR A 280 14.68 0.67 -19.91
C TYR A 280 15.68 0.78 -18.75
N GLY A 281 16.13 -0.34 -18.19
CA GLY A 281 17.09 -0.38 -17.09
C GLY A 281 16.58 0.27 -15.80
N LYS A 282 15.26 0.21 -15.56
CA LYS A 282 14.61 0.86 -14.40
C LYS A 282 14.41 -0.13 -13.27
N LYS A 283 14.44 0.38 -12.04
CA LYS A 283 13.90 -0.34 -10.88
C LYS A 283 12.38 -0.36 -10.98
N VAL A 284 11.77 -1.34 -10.34
CA VAL A 284 10.31 -1.49 -10.29
C VAL A 284 9.87 -1.83 -8.87
N MET A 285 8.68 -1.38 -8.50
CA MET A 285 8.08 -1.68 -7.21
C MET A 285 6.56 -1.61 -7.28
N VAL A 286 5.91 -2.14 -6.24
CA VAL A 286 4.50 -1.86 -5.98
C VAL A 286 4.39 -0.73 -4.96
N ALA A 287 3.84 0.42 -5.37
CA ALA A 287 3.65 1.59 -4.50
C ALA A 287 2.38 1.50 -3.65
N GLU A 288 1.41 0.69 -4.09
CA GLU A 288 0.16 0.43 -3.38
C GLU A 288 -0.31 -1.00 -3.56
N THR A 289 -0.67 -1.63 -2.45
CA THR A 289 -1.44 -2.87 -2.42
C THR A 289 -2.17 -2.96 -1.10
N SER A 290 -3.30 -3.68 -1.08
CA SER A 290 -4.00 -4.03 0.15
C SER A 290 -4.83 -5.30 -0.05
N TYR A 291 -5.40 -5.82 1.04
CA TYR A 291 -6.42 -6.85 0.95
C TYR A 291 -7.36 -6.84 2.15
N THR A 292 -8.60 -7.29 1.95
CA THR A 292 -9.65 -7.34 2.98
C THR A 292 -9.40 -8.49 3.97
N TYR A 293 -9.30 -8.20 5.27
CA TYR A 293 -9.22 -9.22 6.32
C TYR A 293 -10.60 -9.62 6.86
N THR A 294 -11.63 -8.79 6.63
CA THR A 294 -13.02 -9.01 7.02
C THR A 294 -13.95 -8.39 5.97
N ALA A 295 -15.20 -8.86 5.91
CA ALA A 295 -16.24 -8.27 5.08
C ALA A 295 -17.09 -7.25 5.86
N GLU A 296 -16.89 -7.16 7.18
CA GLU A 296 -17.58 -6.20 8.05
C GLU A 296 -17.07 -4.78 7.79
N ASP A 297 -18.00 -3.81 7.83
CA ASP A 297 -17.71 -2.39 7.92
C ASP A 297 -17.72 -1.95 9.39
N GLY A 298 -16.59 -1.40 9.84
CA GLY A 298 -16.38 -1.02 11.23
C GLY A 298 -16.86 0.38 11.60
N ASP A 299 -17.08 1.28 10.62
CA ASP A 299 -17.28 2.72 10.87
C ASP A 299 -18.62 3.30 10.36
N GLY A 300 -19.35 2.54 9.55
CA GLY A 300 -20.67 2.90 9.03
C GLY A 300 -20.62 3.66 7.69
N HIS A 301 -19.43 3.85 7.13
CA HIS A 301 -19.21 4.29 5.76
C HIS A 301 -18.85 3.09 4.88
N GLU A 302 -19.40 3.03 3.67
CA GLU A 302 -19.30 1.83 2.86
C GLU A 302 -17.84 1.56 2.40
N ASN A 303 -17.32 0.38 2.76
CA ASN A 303 -16.02 -0.07 2.32
C ASN A 303 -15.92 -0.32 0.80
N THR A 304 -14.73 -0.13 0.25
CA THR A 304 -14.43 -0.29 -1.18
C THR A 304 -14.49 -1.75 -1.63
N ALA A 305 -14.07 -2.67 -0.77
CA ALA A 305 -14.03 -4.11 -0.99
C ALA A 305 -14.39 -4.82 0.33
N PRO A 306 -14.86 -6.07 0.32
CA PRO A 306 -15.20 -6.86 -0.88
C PRO A 306 -16.56 -6.45 -1.46
N LYS A 307 -16.69 -6.49 -2.79
CA LYS A 307 -17.96 -6.27 -3.52
C LYS A 307 -18.18 -7.32 -4.60
N ASN A 308 -19.45 -7.57 -4.94
CA ASN A 308 -19.80 -8.43 -6.07
C ASN A 308 -19.17 -7.91 -7.37
N GLY A 309 -18.58 -8.81 -8.16
CA GLY A 309 -17.88 -8.46 -9.40
C GLY A 309 -16.37 -8.22 -9.23
N GLN A 310 -15.86 -8.10 -8.01
CA GLN A 310 -14.42 -8.05 -7.75
C GLN A 310 -13.79 -9.44 -7.79
N THR A 311 -12.52 -9.52 -8.15
CA THR A 311 -11.74 -10.77 -8.07
C THR A 311 -11.23 -10.96 -6.64
N LEU A 312 -11.60 -12.07 -6.01
CA LEU A 312 -11.19 -12.42 -4.64
C LEU A 312 -10.53 -13.80 -4.63
N ASN A 313 -9.25 -13.84 -5.02
CA ASN A 313 -8.48 -15.10 -5.11
C ASN A 313 -8.15 -15.70 -3.74
N TYR A 314 -8.22 -14.89 -2.67
CA TYR A 314 -7.97 -15.31 -1.30
C TYR A 314 -9.24 -15.13 -0.44
N PRO A 315 -9.45 -15.98 0.58
CA PRO A 315 -10.58 -15.81 1.48
C PRO A 315 -10.49 -14.48 2.24
N VAL A 316 -11.63 -13.81 2.42
CA VAL A 316 -11.74 -12.55 3.19
C VAL A 316 -11.55 -12.85 4.68
N THR A 317 -10.29 -12.94 5.09
CA THR A 317 -9.83 -13.37 6.42
C THR A 317 -8.44 -12.79 6.67
N VAL A 318 -8.00 -12.74 7.93
CA VAL A 318 -6.61 -12.37 8.30
C VAL A 318 -5.57 -13.20 7.54
N GLN A 319 -5.80 -14.51 7.39
CA GLN A 319 -4.88 -15.40 6.67
C GLN A 319 -4.86 -15.12 5.15
N GLY A 320 -6.03 -14.88 4.55
CA GLY A 320 -6.10 -14.53 3.13
C GLY A 320 -5.49 -13.17 2.82
N GLN A 321 -5.63 -12.19 3.72
CA GLN A 321 -4.92 -10.92 3.63
C GLN A 321 -3.39 -11.12 3.66
N ALA A 322 -2.89 -11.91 4.60
CA ALA A 322 -1.45 -12.20 4.67
C ALA A 322 -0.93 -12.91 3.40
N ASN A 323 -1.69 -13.86 2.85
CA ASN A 323 -1.36 -14.53 1.60
C ASN A 323 -1.28 -13.54 0.44
N ALA A 324 -2.27 -12.65 0.31
CA ALA A 324 -2.29 -11.63 -0.74
C ALA A 324 -1.04 -10.74 -0.69
N VAL A 325 -0.67 -10.24 0.50
CA VAL A 325 0.52 -9.40 0.68
C VAL A 325 1.80 -10.17 0.34
N ARG A 326 1.94 -11.40 0.86
CA ARG A 326 3.09 -12.25 0.58
C ARG A 326 3.25 -12.52 -0.91
N ASP A 327 2.16 -12.79 -1.62
CA ASP A 327 2.21 -13.16 -3.03
C ASP A 327 2.50 -11.95 -3.94
N VAL A 328 2.12 -10.73 -3.54
CA VAL A 328 2.61 -9.50 -4.19
C VAL A 328 4.10 -9.30 -3.95
N ILE A 329 4.59 -9.54 -2.72
CA ILE A 329 6.04 -9.51 -2.43
C ILE A 329 6.80 -10.53 -3.29
N GLN A 330 6.29 -11.76 -3.44
CA GLN A 330 6.88 -12.75 -4.33
C GLN A 330 6.86 -12.27 -5.79
N ALA A 331 5.73 -11.76 -6.27
CA ALA A 331 5.60 -11.29 -7.66
C ALA A 331 6.59 -10.17 -8.03
N VAL A 332 6.86 -9.24 -7.10
CA VAL A 332 7.88 -8.20 -7.31
C VAL A 332 9.28 -8.77 -7.17
N SER A 333 9.52 -9.66 -6.21
CA SER A 333 10.81 -10.34 -6.06
C SER A 333 11.18 -11.17 -7.29
N ASP A 334 10.19 -11.77 -7.96
CA ASP A 334 10.37 -12.57 -9.18
C ASP A 334 10.80 -11.75 -10.40
N VAL A 335 10.73 -10.41 -10.33
CA VAL A 335 11.32 -9.54 -11.35
C VAL A 335 12.86 -9.60 -11.31
N GLY A 336 13.45 -10.05 -10.20
CA GLY A 336 14.90 -10.05 -9.98
C GLY A 336 15.39 -8.78 -9.31
N GLU A 337 16.66 -8.40 -9.52
CA GLU A 337 17.30 -7.28 -8.81
C GLU A 337 16.63 -5.91 -9.04
N ALA A 338 15.86 -5.77 -10.13
CA ALA A 338 15.09 -4.57 -10.40
C ALA A 338 13.85 -4.44 -9.50
N GLY A 339 13.30 -5.53 -8.99
CA GLY A 339 12.16 -5.57 -8.08
C GLY A 339 12.56 -5.19 -6.66
N ILE A 340 12.41 -3.91 -6.30
CA ILE A 340 12.99 -3.39 -5.06
C ILE A 340 12.06 -3.42 -3.85
N GLY A 341 10.74 -3.55 -4.03
CA GLY A 341 9.84 -3.31 -2.91
C GLY A 341 8.35 -3.41 -3.13
N VAL A 342 7.64 -3.44 -2.00
CA VAL A 342 6.19 -3.33 -1.91
C VAL A 342 5.82 -2.36 -0.78
N PHE A 343 4.83 -1.51 -1.02
CA PHE A 343 4.19 -0.67 -0.03
C PHE A 343 2.72 -1.09 0.17
N TYR A 344 2.36 -1.43 1.42
CA TYR A 344 0.96 -1.65 1.78
C TYR A 344 0.27 -0.30 1.97
N TRP A 345 -0.84 -0.07 1.29
CA TRP A 345 -1.57 1.19 1.37
C TRP A 345 -2.56 1.17 2.54
N GLU A 346 -2.44 2.16 3.43
CA GLU A 346 -3.34 2.42 4.56
C GLU A 346 -3.64 1.19 5.45
N PRO A 347 -2.62 0.54 6.04
CA PRO A 347 -2.83 -0.61 6.93
C PRO A 347 -3.43 -0.22 8.29
N ALA A 348 -3.74 1.06 8.52
CA ALA A 348 -4.13 1.57 9.82
C ALA A 348 -5.30 2.56 9.76
N TRP A 349 -6.01 2.65 8.62
CA TRP A 349 -7.16 3.54 8.49
C TRP A 349 -8.43 2.94 9.13
N ILE A 350 -8.35 2.73 10.43
CA ILE A 350 -9.39 2.08 11.23
C ILE A 350 -10.51 3.07 11.62
N PRO A 351 -11.67 2.56 12.09
CA PRO A 351 -12.81 3.40 12.47
C PRO A 351 -12.49 4.37 13.61
N VAL A 352 -13.00 5.60 13.52
CA VAL A 352 -13.01 6.56 14.64
C VAL A 352 -14.02 6.19 15.74
N GLY A 353 -15.03 5.39 15.37
CA GLY A 353 -16.06 4.86 16.25
C GLY A 353 -16.85 3.75 15.57
N PRO A 354 -17.67 2.99 16.31
CA PRO A 354 -18.43 1.87 15.74
C PRO A 354 -19.47 2.33 14.71
N ALA A 355 -19.78 1.48 13.72
CA ALA A 355 -20.77 1.76 12.67
C ALA A 355 -22.15 2.24 13.17
N HIS A 356 -22.66 1.70 14.28
CA HIS A 356 -23.94 2.14 14.85
C HIS A 356 -23.91 3.58 15.44
N GLN A 357 -22.74 4.22 15.49
CA GLN A 357 -22.56 5.61 15.93
C GLN A 357 -22.26 6.56 14.76
N LEU A 358 -22.75 6.24 13.56
CA LEU A 358 -22.50 6.98 12.31
C LEU A 358 -22.56 8.51 12.45
N GLU A 359 -23.58 9.07 13.09
CA GLU A 359 -23.71 10.53 13.24
C GLU A 359 -22.60 11.15 14.12
N LYS A 360 -22.10 10.41 15.12
CA LYS A 360 -20.93 10.85 15.89
C LYS A 360 -19.65 10.71 15.08
N ASN A 361 -19.55 9.66 14.28
CA ASN A 361 -18.39 9.44 13.41
C ASN A 361 -18.30 10.56 12.36
N LYS A 362 -19.41 10.94 11.71
CA LYS A 362 -19.51 12.08 10.79
C LYS A 362 -18.98 13.38 11.39
N ALA A 363 -19.29 13.67 12.65
CA ALA A 363 -18.77 14.86 13.32
C ALA A 363 -17.23 14.84 13.43
N LEU A 364 -16.64 13.68 13.71
CA LEU A 364 -15.17 13.53 13.76
C LEU A 364 -14.55 13.61 12.37
N TRP A 365 -15.16 12.97 11.37
CA TRP A 365 -14.69 13.00 9.98
C TRP A 365 -14.67 14.43 9.44
N GLU A 366 -15.75 15.20 9.63
CA GLU A 366 -15.82 16.60 9.20
C GLU A 366 -14.84 17.50 9.96
N THR A 367 -14.67 17.30 11.27
CA THR A 367 -13.83 18.18 12.10
C THR A 367 -12.35 17.96 11.87
N TYR A 368 -11.92 16.70 11.82
CA TYR A 368 -10.49 16.33 11.78
C TYR A 368 -10.04 15.84 10.42
N GLY A 369 -10.96 15.64 9.47
CA GLY A 369 -10.66 15.07 8.16
C GLY A 369 -10.18 13.62 8.22
N SER A 370 -10.64 12.86 9.22
CA SER A 370 -10.19 11.48 9.48
C SER A 370 -10.90 10.40 8.67
N GLY A 371 -11.95 10.76 7.93
CA GLY A 371 -12.52 9.94 6.88
C GLY A 371 -11.88 10.23 5.51
N TRP A 372 -12.32 9.56 4.45
CA TRP A 372 -11.69 9.65 3.12
C TRP A 372 -11.87 11.02 2.46
N ALA A 373 -12.95 11.72 2.80
CA ALA A 373 -13.24 13.09 2.38
C ALA A 373 -14.22 13.75 3.34
N THR A 374 -14.22 15.09 3.40
CA THR A 374 -15.22 15.91 4.08
C THR A 374 -16.14 16.60 3.08
N SER A 375 -17.26 17.12 3.56
CA SER A 375 -18.16 17.96 2.77
C SER A 375 -17.47 19.20 2.17
N TYR A 376 -16.42 19.70 2.83
CA TYR A 376 -15.65 20.87 2.39
C TYR A 376 -14.87 20.63 1.08
N ALA A 377 -14.58 19.38 0.73
CA ALA A 377 -13.92 19.03 -0.53
C ALA A 377 -14.79 19.28 -1.77
N ALA A 378 -16.09 19.52 -1.61
CA ALA A 378 -17.04 19.70 -2.71
C ALA A 378 -16.67 20.85 -3.67
N GLU A 379 -15.96 21.89 -3.19
CA GLU A 379 -15.52 22.99 -4.08
C GLU A 379 -14.42 22.55 -5.06
N TYR A 380 -13.62 21.55 -4.69
CA TYR A 380 -12.49 21.09 -5.47
C TYR A 380 -12.84 19.86 -6.31
N ASP A 381 -13.62 18.95 -5.75
CA ASP A 381 -14.12 17.73 -6.38
C ASP A 381 -15.63 17.55 -6.12
N PRO A 382 -16.49 18.30 -6.83
CA PRO A 382 -17.95 18.20 -6.65
C PRO A 382 -18.55 16.89 -7.19
N GLU A 383 -17.82 16.18 -8.05
CA GLU A 383 -18.39 15.03 -8.76
C GLU A 383 -18.34 13.74 -7.96
N ASP A 384 -17.27 13.56 -7.18
CA ASP A 384 -17.04 12.39 -6.34
C ASP A 384 -17.11 12.76 -4.85
N ALA A 385 -16.09 13.44 -4.32
CA ALA A 385 -16.04 13.82 -2.90
C ALA A 385 -17.26 14.66 -2.47
N GLY A 386 -17.72 15.59 -3.31
CA GLY A 386 -18.89 16.43 -3.01
C GLY A 386 -20.21 15.68 -2.84
N LYS A 387 -20.29 14.42 -3.25
CA LYS A 387 -21.49 13.57 -3.11
C LYS A 387 -21.26 12.39 -2.17
N TRP A 388 -20.03 11.90 -2.07
CA TRP A 388 -19.70 10.64 -1.42
C TRP A 388 -18.81 10.79 -0.18
N PHE A 389 -18.52 12.01 0.28
CA PHE A 389 -17.74 12.26 1.49
C PHE A 389 -18.23 11.46 2.71
N GLY A 390 -17.30 11.10 3.60
CA GLY A 390 -17.59 10.21 4.71
C GLY A 390 -16.35 9.61 5.36
N GLY A 391 -16.52 8.44 5.96
CA GLY A 391 -15.53 7.75 6.80
C GLY A 391 -14.41 7.04 6.05
N SER A 392 -13.77 6.09 6.70
CA SER A 392 -12.82 5.19 6.03
C SER A 392 -13.58 4.32 5.03
N ALA A 393 -12.99 4.08 3.87
CA ALA A 393 -13.51 3.10 2.89
C ALA A 393 -12.63 1.85 2.82
N VAL A 394 -11.70 1.69 3.78
CA VAL A 394 -10.72 0.59 3.84
C VAL A 394 -10.40 0.13 5.26
N ASP A 395 -11.26 0.40 6.25
CA ASP A 395 -11.04 -0.06 7.62
C ASP A 395 -10.92 -1.59 7.70
N ASN A 396 -11.65 -2.30 6.85
CA ASN A 396 -11.63 -3.76 6.74
C ASN A 396 -10.41 -4.31 5.96
N GLN A 397 -9.53 -3.43 5.49
CA GLN A 397 -8.26 -3.76 4.85
C GLN A 397 -7.06 -3.38 5.72
N ALA A 398 -7.28 -2.89 6.95
CA ALA A 398 -6.20 -2.60 7.87
C ALA A 398 -5.43 -3.90 8.27
N LEU A 399 -4.20 -3.72 8.77
CA LEU A 399 -3.43 -4.73 9.50
C LEU A 399 -3.61 -4.60 11.01
N PHE A 400 -4.60 -3.80 11.43
CA PHE A 400 -5.06 -3.61 12.80
C PHE A 400 -6.57 -3.85 12.86
N ASP A 401 -7.07 -4.36 13.98
CA ASP A 401 -8.50 -4.50 14.20
C ASP A 401 -9.18 -3.13 14.36
N PHE A 402 -10.51 -3.10 14.37
CA PHE A 402 -11.30 -1.88 14.58
C PHE A 402 -11.06 -1.16 15.92
N LYS A 403 -10.22 -1.71 16.80
CA LYS A 403 -9.84 -1.14 18.11
C LYS A 403 -8.34 -0.79 18.18
N GLY A 404 -7.62 -0.84 17.05
CA GLY A 404 -6.22 -0.48 16.97
C GLY A 404 -5.25 -1.52 17.51
N ARG A 405 -5.67 -2.78 17.68
CA ARG A 405 -4.76 -3.89 18.00
C ARG A 405 -4.20 -4.51 16.73
N PRO A 406 -2.90 -4.84 16.66
CA PRO A 406 -2.32 -5.42 15.46
C PRO A 406 -2.94 -6.79 15.19
N LEU A 407 -3.31 -7.03 13.93
CA LEU A 407 -3.75 -8.34 13.47
C LEU A 407 -2.52 -9.24 13.26
N PRO A 408 -2.66 -10.58 13.38
CA PRO A 408 -1.58 -11.50 13.08
C PRO A 408 -0.93 -11.27 11.71
N SER A 409 -1.72 -10.88 10.70
CA SER A 409 -1.27 -10.57 9.32
C SER A 409 -0.19 -9.49 9.25
N LEU A 410 -0.08 -8.60 10.24
CA LEU A 410 1.02 -7.63 10.33
C LEU A 410 2.40 -8.29 10.34
N ASN A 411 2.51 -9.53 10.83
CA ASN A 411 3.77 -10.28 10.85
C ASN A 411 4.24 -10.75 9.46
N VAL A 412 3.46 -10.52 8.39
CA VAL A 412 3.85 -10.85 7.02
C VAL A 412 5.22 -10.29 6.65
N PHE A 413 5.52 -9.04 7.04
CA PHE A 413 6.78 -8.39 6.70
C PHE A 413 8.02 -9.06 7.30
N LYS A 414 7.88 -9.79 8.42
CA LYS A 414 8.93 -10.66 8.97
C LYS A 414 8.93 -12.04 8.32
N TYR A 415 7.76 -12.64 8.20
CA TYR A 415 7.65 -14.06 7.83
C TYR A 415 7.98 -14.30 6.36
N VAL A 416 7.92 -13.30 5.48
CA VAL A 416 8.42 -13.44 4.11
C VAL A 416 9.91 -13.81 4.04
N ASP A 417 10.72 -13.46 5.05
CA ASP A 417 12.16 -13.77 5.05
C ASP A 417 12.45 -15.23 5.42
N THR A 418 11.67 -15.79 6.35
CA THR A 418 11.97 -17.06 7.02
C THR A 418 10.92 -18.14 6.82
N GLY A 419 9.70 -17.76 6.42
CA GLY A 419 8.48 -18.54 6.64
C GLY A 419 7.99 -18.43 8.09
N THR A 420 6.82 -19.01 8.39
CA THR A 420 6.28 -19.08 9.75
C THR A 420 7.24 -19.79 10.71
N PRO A 421 7.58 -19.17 11.85
CA PRO A 421 8.36 -19.84 12.88
C PRO A 421 7.52 -20.91 13.58
N PHE A 422 8.12 -22.08 13.82
CA PHE A 422 7.53 -23.15 14.62
C PHE A 422 8.13 -23.13 16.01
N LYS A 423 7.30 -23.29 17.04
CA LYS A 423 7.81 -23.54 18.40
C LYS A 423 8.63 -24.84 18.40
N ASN A 424 9.80 -24.78 19.02
CA ASN A 424 10.65 -25.95 19.21
C ASN A 424 10.04 -26.93 20.20
#